data_AF-A0A7Y3LWI6-F1
#
_entry.id   AF-A0A7Y3LWI6-F1
#
_cell.length_a   1.000
_cell.length_b   1.000
_cell.length_c   1.000
_cell.angle_alpha   90.00
_cell.angle_beta   90.00
_cell.angle_gamma   90.00
#
_symmetry.space_group_name_H-M   'P 1'
#
loop_
_entity.id
_entity.type
_entity.pdbx_description
1 polymer ?
#
loop_
_entity_poly.entity_id
_entity_poly.type
_entity_poly.pdbx_seq_one_letter_code
_entity_poly.pdbx_strand_id
1 'polypeptide(L)'
;VLADPFDGGRVLSGADAELLVAGATGAPLQPSMLVPADPLDVVLRILNNVRAWAVARPERSDVALWAVELGLLLPSHPARLRYERAQLLVQRGDFLGGARELDAYADVVEAVDESASARVRQQAHAARAMLN
;
A
#
# COMPACT_ATOMS: atom_id res chain seq x y z
N VAL A 1 -19.67 -22.66 -9.09
CA VAL A 1 -18.41 -23.21 -9.65
C VAL A 1 -17.27 -22.38 -9.07
N LEU A 2 -16.20 -23.03 -8.58
CA LEU A 2 -14.98 -22.34 -8.16
C LEU A 2 -13.99 -22.35 -9.34
N ALA A 3 -13.29 -21.25 -9.53
CA ALA A 3 -12.30 -21.11 -10.60
C ALA A 3 -11.06 -20.42 -10.06
N ASP A 4 -9.88 -20.84 -10.53
CA ASP A 4 -8.61 -20.23 -10.18
C ASP A 4 -8.33 -19.00 -11.07
N PRO A 5 -8.37 -17.77 -10.54
CA PRO A 5 -8.13 -16.56 -11.34
C PRO A 5 -6.65 -16.38 -11.72
N PHE A 6 -5.72 -17.12 -11.11
CA PHE A 6 -4.28 -17.06 -11.39
C PHE A 6 -3.82 -18.16 -12.35
N ASP A 7 -4.66 -19.17 -12.58
CA ASP A 7 -4.42 -20.29 -13.51
C ASP A 7 -5.48 -20.30 -14.63
N GLY A 8 -5.70 -19.14 -15.25
CA GLY A 8 -6.52 -19.01 -16.45
C GLY A 8 -8.01 -19.35 -16.29
N GLY A 9 -8.54 -19.34 -15.07
CA GLY A 9 -9.92 -19.72 -14.79
C GLY A 9 -10.16 -21.23 -14.70
N ARG A 10 -9.10 -22.03 -14.45
CA ARG A 10 -9.22 -23.47 -14.24
C ARG A 10 -10.29 -23.76 -13.19
N VAL A 11 -11.24 -24.64 -13.53
CA VAL A 11 -12.31 -25.05 -12.61
C VAL A 11 -11.70 -25.88 -11.47
N LEU A 12 -12.04 -25.50 -10.24
CA LEU A 12 -11.57 -26.16 -9.02
C LEU A 12 -12.66 -27.04 -8.42
N SER A 13 -12.29 -28.25 -8.02
CA SER A 13 -13.07 -29.02 -7.05
C SER A 13 -12.94 -28.41 -5.64
N GLY A 14 -13.78 -28.86 -4.70
CA GLY A 14 -13.66 -28.43 -3.30
C GLY A 14 -12.29 -28.75 -2.70
N ALA A 15 -11.79 -29.96 -2.94
CA ALA A 15 -10.45 -30.38 -2.48
C ALA A 15 -9.32 -29.55 -3.12
N ASP A 16 -9.44 -29.18 -4.41
CA ASP A 16 -8.45 -28.32 -5.05
C ASP A 16 -8.41 -26.93 -4.39
N ALA A 17 -9.59 -26.37 -4.08
CA ALA A 17 -9.71 -25.07 -3.41
C ALA A 17 -9.17 -25.11 -1.97
N GLU A 18 -9.44 -26.17 -1.22
CA GLU A 18 -8.90 -26.39 0.13
C GLU A 18 -7.36 -26.42 0.13
N LEU A 19 -6.78 -27.17 -0.81
CA LEU A 19 -5.33 -27.29 -0.95
C LEU A 19 -4.70 -25.94 -1.35
N LEU A 20 -5.33 -25.21 -2.27
CA LEU A 20 -4.89 -23.85 -2.66
C LEU A 20 -4.88 -22.88 -1.47
N VAL A 21 -5.97 -22.83 -0.69
CA VAL A 21 -6.05 -21.91 0.45
C VAL A 21 -5.06 -22.30 1.55
N ALA A 22 -4.94 -23.58 1.87
CA ALA A 22 -3.98 -24.06 2.85
C ALA A 22 -2.54 -23.73 2.44
N GLY A 23 -2.20 -23.92 1.16
CA GLY A 23 -0.88 -23.59 0.62
C GLY A 23 -0.58 -22.08 0.62
N ALA A 24 -1.56 -21.24 0.31
CA ALA A 24 -1.36 -19.79 0.20
C ALA A 24 -1.41 -19.06 1.55
N THR A 25 -2.20 -19.56 2.51
CA THR A 25 -2.50 -18.84 3.77
C THR A 25 -1.98 -19.55 5.01
N GLY A 26 -1.64 -20.85 4.93
CA GLY A 26 -1.33 -21.69 6.08
C GLY A 26 -2.56 -22.07 6.93
N ALA A 27 -3.77 -21.69 6.52
CA ALA A 27 -5.02 -21.92 7.24
C ALA A 27 -6.03 -22.70 6.36
N PRO A 28 -6.97 -23.47 6.96
CA PRO A 28 -7.97 -24.20 6.19
C PRO A 28 -8.96 -23.24 5.50
N LEU A 29 -9.53 -23.69 4.37
CA LEU A 29 -10.61 -22.99 3.69
C LEU A 29 -11.82 -22.85 4.63
N GLN A 30 -12.28 -21.61 4.82
CA GLN A 30 -13.50 -21.30 5.56
C GLN A 30 -14.59 -20.82 4.60
N PRO A 31 -15.88 -21.13 4.84
CA PRO A 31 -16.98 -20.66 3.97
C PRO A 31 -17.00 -19.14 3.76
N SER A 32 -16.57 -18.36 4.75
CA SER A 32 -16.47 -16.91 4.66
C SER A 32 -15.47 -16.42 3.60
N MET A 33 -14.48 -17.23 3.23
CA MET A 33 -13.49 -16.91 2.19
C MET A 33 -14.06 -17.05 0.77
N LEU A 34 -15.24 -17.66 0.62
CA LEU A 34 -15.95 -17.81 -0.66
C LEU A 34 -16.98 -16.70 -0.90
N VAL A 35 -17.18 -15.81 0.08
CA VAL A 35 -18.02 -14.64 -0.07
C VAL A 35 -17.27 -13.61 -0.94
N PRO A 36 -17.96 -12.89 -1.84
CA PRO A 36 -17.33 -11.81 -2.59
C PRO A 36 -16.64 -10.80 -1.65
N ALA A 37 -15.44 -10.38 -2.00
CA ALA A 37 -14.76 -9.30 -1.30
C ALA A 37 -15.55 -7.99 -1.45
N ASP A 38 -15.45 -7.10 -0.45
CA ASP A 38 -16.03 -5.76 -0.56
C ASP A 38 -15.42 -5.01 -1.76
N PRO A 39 -16.21 -4.27 -2.55
CA PRO A 39 -15.69 -3.53 -3.70
C PRO A 39 -14.50 -2.63 -3.38
N LEU A 40 -14.49 -1.97 -2.21
CA LEU A 40 -13.39 -1.07 -1.82
C LEU A 40 -12.13 -1.85 -1.43
N ASP A 41 -12.28 -3.04 -0.84
CA ASP A 41 -11.16 -3.93 -0.58
C ASP A 41 -10.52 -4.43 -1.88
N VAL A 42 -11.34 -4.70 -2.91
CA VAL A 42 -10.85 -5.04 -4.24
C VAL A 42 -10.06 -3.88 -4.85
N VAL A 43 -10.57 -2.66 -4.76
CA VAL A 43 -9.86 -1.46 -5.24
C VAL A 43 -8.54 -1.28 -4.50
N LEU A 44 -8.53 -1.39 -3.17
CA LEU A 44 -7.31 -1.29 -2.37
C LEU A 44 -6.29 -2.36 -2.78
N ARG A 45 -6.74 -3.60 -3.02
CA ARG A 45 -5.87 -4.69 -3.50
C ARG A 45 -5.26 -4.37 -4.86
N ILE A 46 -6.05 -3.87 -5.80
CA ILE A 46 -5.55 -3.47 -7.13
C ILE A 46 -4.50 -2.36 -7.01
N LEU A 47 -4.77 -1.33 -6.21
CA LEU A 47 -3.82 -0.23 -5.99
C LEU A 47 -2.54 -0.71 -5.30
N ASN A 48 -2.64 -1.64 -4.35
CA ASN A 48 -1.48 -2.27 -3.72
C ASN A 48 -0.63 -3.04 -4.75
N ASN A 49 -1.26 -3.76 -5.68
CA ASN A 49 -0.54 -4.47 -6.74
C ASN A 49 0.18 -3.51 -7.70
N VAL A 50 -0.48 -2.43 -8.12
CA VAL A 50 0.14 -1.38 -8.95
C VAL A 50 1.32 -0.74 -8.21
N ARG A 51 1.17 -0.46 -6.91
CA ARG A 51 2.24 0.09 -6.08
C ARG A 51 3.43 -0.87 -5.96
N ALA A 52 3.18 -2.14 -5.66
CA ALA A 52 4.23 -3.15 -5.58
C ALA A 52 5.00 -3.31 -6.91
N TRP A 53 4.29 -3.23 -8.04
CA TRP A 53 4.91 -3.21 -9.36
C TRP A 53 5.78 -1.95 -9.59
N ALA A 54 5.30 -0.78 -9.18
CA ALA A 54 6.00 0.49 -9.39
C ALA A 54 7.24 0.67 -8.50
N VAL A 55 7.22 0.15 -7.26
CA VAL A 55 8.33 0.33 -6.29
C VAL A 55 9.68 -0.17 -6.82
N ALA A 56 9.70 -1.25 -7.60
CA ALA A 56 10.93 -1.80 -8.16
C ALA A 56 11.48 -1.01 -9.37
N ARG A 57 10.82 0.10 -9.76
CA ARG A 57 11.04 0.84 -11.01
C ARG A 57 11.09 2.35 -10.75
N PRO A 58 12.26 2.93 -10.46
CA PRO A 58 12.39 4.36 -10.13
C PRO A 58 11.81 5.30 -11.22
N GLU A 59 11.89 4.89 -12.48
CA GLU A 59 11.30 5.58 -13.63
C GLU A 59 9.76 5.60 -13.62
N ARG A 60 9.13 4.79 -12.77
CA ARG A 60 7.68 4.69 -12.55
C ARG A 60 7.22 5.32 -11.23
N SER A 61 7.99 6.27 -10.70
CA SER A 61 7.60 7.05 -9.51
C SER A 61 6.29 7.82 -9.71
N ASP A 62 5.90 8.14 -10.94
CA ASP A 62 4.60 8.73 -11.29
C ASP A 62 3.45 7.76 -11.02
N VAL A 63 3.59 6.51 -11.47
CA VAL A 63 2.61 5.45 -11.25
C VAL A 63 2.51 5.10 -9.77
N ALA A 64 3.66 5.04 -9.08
CA ALA A 64 3.68 4.83 -7.64
C ALA A 64 2.93 5.95 -6.90
N LEU A 65 3.18 7.22 -7.26
CA LEU A 65 2.52 8.36 -6.63
C LEU A 65 1.02 8.35 -6.87
N TRP A 66 0.59 8.11 -8.11
CA TRP A 66 -0.83 8.04 -8.45
C TRP A 66 -1.56 6.92 -7.70
N ALA A 67 -0.96 5.73 -7.61
CA ALA A 67 -1.55 4.62 -6.86
C ALA A 67 -1.69 4.92 -5.36
N VAL A 68 -0.71 5.61 -4.76
CA VAL A 68 -0.77 6.05 -3.37
C VAL A 68 -1.85 7.11 -3.16
N GLU A 69 -1.92 8.11 -4.05
CA GLU A 69 -2.90 9.19 -3.95
C GLU A 69 -4.33 8.68 -4.09
N LEU A 70 -4.59 7.76 -5.01
CA LEU A 70 -5.88 7.08 -5.10
C LEU A 70 -6.17 6.24 -3.85
N GLY A 71 -5.17 5.58 -3.28
CA GLY A 71 -5.33 4.81 -2.05
C GLY A 71 -5.72 5.67 -0.86
N LEU A 72 -5.19 6.89 -0.76
CA LEU A 72 -5.52 7.86 0.28
C LEU A 72 -6.95 8.43 0.16
N LEU A 73 -7.60 8.30 -1.00
CA LEU A 73 -9.01 8.69 -1.19
C LEU A 73 -9.99 7.63 -0.68
N LEU A 74 -9.54 6.42 -0.38
CA LEU A 74 -10.41 5.38 0.16
C LEU A 74 -10.81 5.72 1.61
N PRO A 75 -12.07 5.46 2.02
CA PRO A 75 -12.54 5.76 3.38
C PRO A 75 -11.71 5.12 4.49
N SER A 76 -11.23 3.90 4.25
CA SER A 76 -10.30 3.18 5.10
C SER A 76 -9.03 2.91 4.32
N HIS A 77 -7.89 3.40 4.82
CA HIS A 77 -6.59 3.22 4.17
C HIS A 77 -5.47 3.12 5.20
N PRO A 78 -4.34 2.45 4.87
CA PRO A 78 -3.20 2.39 5.77
C PRO A 78 -2.57 3.78 5.98
N ALA A 79 -2.35 4.18 7.23
CA ALA A 79 -1.69 5.44 7.56
C ALA A 79 -0.30 5.58 6.90
N ARG A 80 0.39 4.44 6.70
CA ARG A 80 1.68 4.35 6.00
C ARG A 80 1.66 4.93 4.57
N LEU A 81 0.50 4.98 3.91
CA LEU A 81 0.41 5.60 2.57
C LEU A 81 0.79 7.08 2.58
N ARG A 82 0.59 7.80 3.69
CA ARG A 82 1.01 9.21 3.82
C ARG A 82 2.53 9.34 3.78
N TYR A 83 3.22 8.46 4.49
CA TYR A 83 4.68 8.38 4.46
C TYR A 83 5.21 8.06 3.06
N GLU A 84 4.61 7.07 2.40
CA GLU A 84 4.99 6.68 1.03
C GLU A 84 4.77 7.84 0.04
N ARG A 85 3.64 8.56 0.13
CA ARG A 85 3.39 9.76 -0.67
C ARG A 85 4.47 10.81 -0.45
N ALA A 86 4.83 11.07 0.80
CA ALA A 86 5.83 12.05 1.16
C ALA A 86 7.20 11.73 0.53
N GLN A 87 7.63 10.46 0.61
CA GLN A 87 8.88 10.00 -0.01
C GLN A 87 8.85 10.16 -1.53
N LEU A 88 7.73 9.84 -2.19
CA LEU A 88 7.57 9.98 -3.63
C LEU A 88 7.58 11.44 -4.09
N LEU A 89 7.01 12.36 -3.31
CA LEU A 89 7.08 13.80 -3.57
C LEU A 89 8.52 14.31 -3.51
N VAL A 90 9.26 13.95 -2.45
CA VAL A 90 10.70 14.29 -2.33
C VAL A 90 11.49 13.71 -3.50
N GLN A 91 11.28 12.43 -3.85
CA GLN A 91 11.96 11.78 -4.97
C GLN A 91 11.72 12.51 -6.30
N ARG A 92 10.51 13.06 -6.50
CA ARG A 92 10.12 13.78 -7.71
C ARG A 92 10.45 15.28 -7.68
N GLY A 93 11.15 15.75 -6.64
CA GLY A 93 11.60 17.13 -6.50
C GLY A 93 10.61 18.09 -5.85
N ASP A 94 9.42 17.62 -5.44
CA ASP A 94 8.52 18.41 -4.58
C ASP A 94 8.95 18.28 -3.12
N PHE A 95 10.06 18.93 -2.79
CA PHE A 95 10.68 18.85 -1.48
C PHE A 95 9.82 19.46 -0.36
N LEU A 96 9.13 20.59 -0.64
CA LEU A 96 8.25 21.24 0.35
C LEU A 96 6.97 20.45 0.56
N GLY A 97 6.38 19.92 -0.52
CA GLY A 97 5.23 19.02 -0.45
C GLY A 97 5.57 17.77 0.36
N GLY A 98 6.66 17.10 0.00
CA GLY A 98 7.15 15.93 0.72
C GLY A 98 7.45 16.20 2.19
N ALA A 99 8.12 17.29 2.53
CA ALA A 99 8.39 17.65 3.92
C ALA A 99 7.10 17.87 4.75
N ARG A 100 6.08 18.52 4.17
CA ARG A 100 4.80 18.75 4.84
C ARG A 100 4.07 17.42 5.14
N GLU A 101 4.08 16.49 4.20
CA GLU A 101 3.47 15.17 4.39
C GLU A 101 4.25 14.32 5.40
N LEU A 102 5.60 14.44 5.44
CA LEU A 102 6.42 13.82 6.47
C LEU A 102 6.06 14.33 7.87
N ASP A 103 5.91 15.64 8.06
CA ASP A 103 5.50 16.20 9.36
C ASP A 103 4.11 15.70 9.78
N ALA A 104 3.13 15.72 8.87
CA ALA A 104 1.79 15.22 9.15
C ALA A 104 1.80 13.72 9.51
N TYR A 105 2.67 12.93 8.88
CA TYR A 105 2.84 11.52 9.24
C TYR A 105 3.52 11.35 10.61
N ALA A 106 4.51 12.19 10.94
CA ALA A 106 5.17 12.18 12.23
C ALA A 106 4.18 12.42 13.37
N ASP A 107 3.25 13.38 13.21
CA ASP A 107 2.20 13.67 14.19
C ASP A 107 1.30 12.44 14.47
N VAL A 108 1.00 11.64 13.44
CA VAL A 108 0.20 10.41 13.58
C VAL A 108 0.97 9.31 14.32
N VAL A 109 2.26 9.16 14.03
CA VAL A 109 3.09 8.09 14.61
C VAL A 109 3.53 8.41 16.04
N GLU A 110 3.65 9.70 16.40
CA GLU A 110 4.11 10.15 17.72
C GLU A 110 3.31 9.54 18.88
N ALA A 111 2.00 9.34 18.71
CA ALA A 111 1.13 8.73 19.71
C ALA A 111 1.48 7.26 20.02
N VAL A 112 2.25 6.59 19.16
CA VAL A 112 2.60 5.16 19.27
C VAL A 112 4.11 4.96 19.41
N ASP A 113 4.93 5.76 18.73
CA ASP A 113 6.39 5.69 18.73
C ASP A 113 7.00 7.08 18.50
N GLU A 114 7.35 7.76 19.60
CA GLU A 114 8.00 9.06 19.60
C GLU A 114 9.35 9.05 18.87
N SER A 115 10.11 7.95 18.99
CA SER A 115 11.42 7.81 18.33
C SER A 115 11.28 7.70 16.81
N ALA A 116 10.23 7.04 16.32
CA ALA A 116 9.90 7.02 14.91
C ALA A 116 9.43 8.39 14.41
N SER A 117 8.60 9.09 15.18
CA SER A 117 8.19 10.47 14.87
C SER A 117 9.40 11.39 14.69
N ALA A 118 10.34 11.40 15.65
CA ALA A 118 11.54 12.22 15.56
C ALA A 118 12.38 11.94 14.29
N ARG A 119 12.54 10.66 13.91
CA ARG A 119 13.23 10.28 12.66
C ARG A 119 12.51 10.79 11.42
N VAL A 120 11.18 10.75 11.40
CA VAL A 120 10.39 11.27 10.27
C VAL A 120 10.52 12.80 10.18
N ARG A 121 10.48 13.52 11.30
CA ARG A 121 10.72 14.99 11.32
C ARG A 121 12.11 15.35 10.80
N GLN A 122 13.13 14.55 11.13
CA GLN A 122 14.47 14.75 10.57
C GLN A 122 14.49 14.58 9.04
N GLN A 123 13.73 13.62 8.49
CA GLN A 123 13.58 13.48 7.04
C GLN A 123 12.89 14.70 6.43
N ALA A 124 11.90 15.29 7.10
CA ALA A 124 11.23 16.51 6.65
C ALA A 124 12.19 17.70 6.59
N HIS A 125 13.06 17.85 7.60
CA HIS A 125 14.13 18.85 7.59
C HIS A 125 15.14 18.61 6.46
N ALA A 126 15.56 17.36 6.26
CA ALA A 126 16.47 17.01 5.17
C ALA A 126 15.86 17.32 3.80
N ALA A 127 14.58 17.02 3.59
CA ALA A 127 13.88 17.37 2.35
C ALA A 127 13.88 18.89 2.11
N ARG A 128 13.56 19.70 3.13
CA ARG A 128 13.62 21.18 3.01
C ARG A 128 15.01 21.69 2.66
N ALA A 129 16.05 21.07 3.20
CA ALA A 129 17.42 21.47 2.96
C ALA A 129 17.87 21.25 1.50
N MET A 130 17.19 20.39 0.72
CA MET A 130 17.49 20.14 -0.70
C MET A 130 17.20 21.35 -1.62
N LEU A 131 16.53 22.39 -1.11
CA LEU A 131 16.26 23.64 -1.83
C LEU A 131 17.37 24.70 -1.69
N ASN A 132 18.31 24.49 -0.76
CA ASN A 132 19.43 25.39 -0.51
C ASN A 132 20.69 24.89 -1.23
#